data_AF-A0A974I1C4-F1
#
_entry.id   AF-A0A974I1C4-F1
#
_cell.length_a   1.000
_cell.length_b   1.000
_cell.length_c   1.000
_cell.angle_alpha   90.00
_cell.angle_beta   90.00
_cell.angle_gamma   90.00
#
_symmetry.space_group_name_H-M   'P 1'
#
loop_
_entity.id
_entity.type
_entity.pdbx_description
1 polymer ?
#
loop_
_entity_poly.entity_id
_entity_poly.type
_entity_poly.pdbx_seq_one_letter_code
_entity_poly.pdbx_strand_id
1 'polypeptide(L)'
;MAPEMFMNIGYGMAADWWALGINPDYRLGSGEAGAEVIKAQPFFRDIDWEQLLHRKTKPPYVFNNQGHLKSFNSPECQAPALTTPAVKIPSELQEAFREFDYTPD
;
A
#
# COMPACT_ATOMS: atom_id res chain seq x y z
N MET A 1 -12.00 1.61 5.73
CA MET A 1 -11.53 1.34 7.11
C MET A 1 -12.35 0.19 7.66
N ALA A 2 -11.71 -0.81 8.25
CA ALA A 2 -12.38 -2.03 8.71
C ALA A 2 -13.10 -1.81 10.05
N PRO A 3 -14.25 -2.46 10.32
CA PRO A 3 -15.05 -2.24 11.52
C PRO A 3 -14.29 -2.59 12.80
N GLU A 4 -13.39 -3.59 12.76
CA GLU A 4 -12.51 -3.94 13.88
C GLU A 4 -11.59 -2.80 14.32
N MET A 5 -11.25 -1.86 13.42
CA MET A 5 -10.41 -0.70 13.75
C MET A 5 -11.09 0.26 14.74
N PHE A 6 -12.41 0.20 14.86
CA PHE A 6 -13.17 1.02 15.79
C PHE A 6 -13.50 0.31 17.10
N MET A 7 -13.25 -0.99 17.19
CA MET A 7 -13.73 -1.83 18.30
C MET A 7 -12.67 -2.07 19.40
N ASN A 8 -11.46 -1.51 19.28
CA ASN A 8 -10.35 -1.68 20.24
C ASN A 8 -10.00 -3.14 20.56
N ILE A 9 -10.34 -4.04 19.64
CA ILE A 9 -9.95 -5.44 19.62
C ILE A 9 -8.80 -5.46 18.62
N GLY A 10 -7.57 -5.79 19.04
CA GLY A 10 -6.37 -5.64 18.20
C GLY A 10 -6.56 -6.14 16.76
N TYR A 11 -5.97 -5.42 15.80
CA TYR A 11 -6.11 -5.74 14.37
C TYR A 11 -4.91 -6.54 13.86
N GLY A 12 -5.17 -7.47 12.93
CA GLY A 12 -4.15 -8.26 12.23
C GLY A 12 -4.27 -8.13 10.72
N MET A 13 -3.56 -8.98 9.97
CA MET A 13 -3.55 -8.97 8.49
C MET A 13 -4.94 -9.10 7.85
N ALA A 14 -5.94 -9.57 8.61
CA ALA A 14 -7.32 -9.56 8.18
C ALA A 14 -7.75 -8.15 7.73
N ALA A 15 -7.34 -7.09 8.43
CA ALA A 15 -7.74 -5.70 8.16
C ALA A 15 -7.41 -5.25 6.72
N ASP A 16 -6.33 -5.75 6.13
CA ASP A 16 -5.93 -5.46 4.73
C ASP A 16 -6.95 -6.03 3.74
N TRP A 17 -7.55 -7.17 4.07
CA TRP A 17 -8.55 -7.85 3.25
C TRP A 17 -9.96 -7.23 3.36
N TRP A 18 -10.19 -6.30 4.29
CA TRP A 18 -11.49 -5.62 4.42
C TRP A 18 -11.87 -4.81 3.18
N ALA A 19 -10.89 -4.21 2.50
CA ALA A 19 -11.14 -3.47 1.25
C ALA A 19 -11.60 -4.37 0.09
N LEU A 20 -11.47 -5.69 0.24
CA LEU A 20 -11.80 -6.70 -0.77
C LEU A 20 -13.09 -7.48 -0.46
N GLY A 21 -13.73 -7.28 0.71
CA GLY A 21 -15.01 -7.91 1.06
C GLY A 21 -15.68 -7.37 2.35
N ILE A 22 -16.97 -7.06 2.28
CA ILE A 22 -17.75 -6.28 3.27
C ILE A 22 -18.14 -7.07 4.56
N ASN A 23 -17.93 -8.39 4.64
CA ASN A 23 -18.31 -9.18 5.82
C ASN A 23 -17.08 -9.81 6.54
N PRO A 24 -16.77 -9.45 7.82
CA PRO A 24 -15.60 -9.93 8.54
C PRO A 24 -15.57 -11.45 8.77
N ASP A 25 -16.73 -12.05 9.07
CA ASP A 25 -16.84 -13.47 9.46
C ASP A 25 -16.75 -14.43 8.26
N TYR A 26 -16.90 -13.90 7.04
CA TYR A 26 -16.81 -14.64 5.77
C TYR A 26 -15.68 -14.12 4.88
N ARG A 27 -14.71 -13.41 5.46
CA ARG A 27 -13.64 -12.73 4.73
C ARG A 27 -12.70 -13.77 4.11
N LEU A 28 -12.82 -13.96 2.80
CA LEU A 28 -11.89 -14.74 1.98
C LEU A 28 -10.47 -14.19 2.18
N GLY A 29 -9.54 -15.08 2.57
CA GLY A 29 -8.14 -14.72 2.83
C GLY A 29 -7.77 -14.49 4.29
N SER A 30 -8.72 -14.53 5.22
CA SER A 30 -8.43 -14.42 6.68
C SER A 30 -7.98 -15.72 7.34
N GLY A 31 -8.06 -16.87 6.64
CA GLY A 31 -7.58 -18.17 7.14
C GLY A 31 -6.08 -18.40 6.84
N GLU A 32 -5.53 -19.50 7.34
CA GLU A 32 -4.10 -19.87 7.18
C GLU A 32 -3.65 -19.94 5.70
N ALA A 33 -4.56 -20.33 4.81
CA ALA A 33 -4.31 -20.38 3.36
C ALA A 33 -4.25 -18.99 2.69
N GLY A 34 -4.57 -17.90 3.40
CA GLY A 34 -4.36 -16.52 2.97
C GLY A 34 -4.83 -16.22 1.55
N ALA A 35 -3.94 -15.62 0.76
CA ALA A 35 -4.22 -15.19 -0.61
C ALA A 35 -4.57 -16.35 -1.57
N GLU A 36 -4.19 -17.60 -1.28
CA GLU A 36 -4.46 -18.74 -2.17
C GLU A 36 -5.96 -19.02 -2.31
N VAL A 37 -6.74 -18.79 -1.24
CA VAL A 37 -8.20 -18.93 -1.27
C VAL A 37 -8.85 -17.87 -2.18
N ILE A 38 -8.25 -16.68 -2.24
CA ILE A 38 -8.71 -15.58 -3.10
C ILE A 38 -8.35 -15.90 -4.56
N LYS A 39 -7.11 -16.34 -4.82
CA LYS A 39 -6.65 -16.72 -6.16
C LYS A 39 -7.50 -17.81 -6.81
N ALA A 40 -8.02 -18.73 -5.99
CA ALA A 40 -8.87 -19.84 -6.44
C ALA A 40 -10.35 -19.49 -6.67
N GLN A 41 -10.79 -18.26 -6.40
CA GLN A 41 -12.20 -17.88 -6.59
C GLN A 41 -12.60 -17.88 -8.07
N PRO A 42 -13.84 -18.26 -8.42
CA PRO A 42 -14.32 -18.27 -9.80
C PRO A 42 -14.20 -16.93 -10.54
N PHE A 43 -14.24 -15.81 -9.79
CA PHE A 43 -14.03 -14.47 -10.34
C PHE A 43 -12.66 -14.31 -11.00
N PHE A 44 -11.62 -14.97 -10.48
CA PHE A 44 -10.24 -14.89 -10.98
C PHE A 44 -9.81 -16.09 -11.82
N ARG A 45 -10.74 -16.95 -12.26
CA ARG A 45 -10.43 -18.18 -12.99
C ARG A 45 -9.61 -17.97 -14.27
N ASP A 46 -9.72 -16.79 -14.87
CA ASP A 46 -9.06 -16.41 -16.12
C ASP A 46 -7.72 -15.68 -15.89
N ILE A 47 -7.27 -15.54 -14.64
CA ILE A 47 -6.00 -14.89 -14.28
C ILE A 47 -4.89 -15.94 -14.16
N ASP A 48 -3.85 -15.77 -14.97
CA ASP A 48 -2.55 -16.42 -14.75
C ASP A 48 -1.71 -15.55 -13.79
N TRP A 49 -1.63 -15.99 -12.53
CA TRP A 49 -0.93 -15.28 -11.47
C TRP A 49 0.59 -15.20 -11.67
N GLU A 50 1.20 -16.19 -12.32
CA GLU A 50 2.63 -16.20 -12.63
C GLU A 50 2.96 -15.19 -13.73
N GLN A 51 2.15 -15.15 -14.79
CA GLN A 51 2.31 -14.15 -15.85
C GLN A 51 2.02 -12.73 -15.35
N LEU A 52 1.02 -12.57 -14.47
CA LEU A 52 0.71 -11.29 -13.85
C LEU A 52 1.88 -10.80 -12.97
N LEU A 53 2.44 -11.68 -12.13
CA LEU A 53 3.59 -11.37 -11.26
C LEU A 53 4.81 -10.92 -12.07
N HIS A 54 5.10 -11.63 -13.18
CA HIS A 54 6.19 -11.31 -14.09
C HIS A 54 5.86 -10.19 -15.10
N ARG A 55 4.73 -9.48 -14.92
CA ARG A 55 4.28 -8.36 -15.77
C ARG A 55 4.16 -8.72 -17.27
N LYS A 56 3.86 -9.98 -17.59
CA LYS A 56 3.67 -10.47 -18.96
C LYS A 56 2.26 -10.24 -19.47
N THR A 57 1.28 -10.19 -18.57
CA THR A 57 -0.11 -9.89 -18.92
C THR A 57 -0.26 -8.41 -19.27
N LYS A 58 -0.84 -8.11 -20.44
CA LYS A 58 -1.12 -6.72 -20.83
C LYS A 58 -2.20 -6.14 -19.91
N PRO A 59 -1.97 -4.99 -19.24
CA PRO A 59 -2.98 -4.37 -18.41
C PRO A 59 -4.16 -3.89 -19.26
N PRO A 60 -5.40 -3.98 -18.75
CA PRO A 60 -6.60 -3.60 -19.49
C PRO A 60 -6.65 -2.09 -19.78
N TYR A 61 -5.98 -1.29 -18.94
CA TYR A 61 -5.83 0.14 -19.12
C TYR A 61 -4.33 0.51 -19.12
N VAL A 62 -3.87 1.08 -20.24
CA VAL A 62 -2.52 1.66 -20.34
C VAL A 62 -2.70 3.16 -20.37
N PHE A 63 -2.31 3.83 -19.28
CA PHE A 63 -2.39 5.27 -19.20
C PHE A 63 -1.36 5.93 -20.12
N ASN A 64 -1.80 6.84 -20.99
CA ASN A 64 -0.91 7.63 -21.84
C ASN A 64 -0.50 8.90 -21.10
N ASN A 65 0.78 8.96 -20.69
CA ASN A 65 1.35 10.08 -19.95
C ASN A 65 1.58 11.35 -20.79
N GLN A 66 1.32 11.33 -22.10
CA GLN A 66 1.53 12.49 -22.97
C GLN A 66 0.64 13.67 -22.53
N GLY A 67 1.25 14.67 -21.89
CA GLY A 67 0.58 15.90 -21.42
C GLY A 67 0.13 15.90 -19.95
N HIS A 68 0.26 14.78 -19.23
CA HIS A 68 -0.20 14.67 -17.83
C HIS A 68 0.83 15.17 -16.79
N LEU A 69 2.07 15.44 -17.21
CA LEU A 69 3.08 16.09 -16.36
C LEU A 69 2.69 17.51 -15.91
N LYS A 70 1.61 18.09 -16.46
CA LYS A 70 1.05 19.35 -15.97
C LYS A 70 0.60 19.26 -14.51
N SER A 71 0.21 18.08 -14.01
CA SER A 71 -0.13 17.91 -12.59
C SER A 71 1.09 18.06 -11.68
N PHE A 72 2.28 17.66 -12.13
CA PHE A 72 3.52 17.83 -11.36
C PHE A 72 4.00 19.28 -11.31
N ASN A 73 3.54 20.12 -12.24
CA ASN A 73 3.82 21.56 -12.23
C ASN A 73 2.83 22.36 -11.38
N SER A 74 1.83 21.70 -10.77
CA SER A 74 0.92 22.38 -9.86
C SER A 74 1.70 22.85 -8.62
N PRO A 75 1.35 24.01 -8.04
CA PRO A 75 2.05 24.53 -6.88
C PRO A 75 1.98 23.58 -5.66
N GLU A 76 0.96 22.72 -5.59
CA GLU A 76 0.82 21.69 -4.56
C GLU A 76 1.80 20.52 -4.72
N CYS A 77 2.34 20.30 -5.92
CA CYS A 77 3.34 19.26 -6.22
C CYS A 77 4.78 19.77 -6.16
N GLN A 78 4.99 21.07 -5.94
CA GLN A 78 6.32 21.63 -5.74
C GLN A 78 6.77 21.39 -4.30
N ALA A 79 7.94 20.78 -4.13
CA ALA A 79 8.51 20.61 -2.80
C ALA A 79 8.64 21.99 -2.13
N PRO A 80 8.12 22.18 -0.90
CA PRO A 80 8.31 23.42 -0.19
C PRO A 80 9.81 23.64 0.01
N ALA A 81 10.25 24.88 -0.15
CA ALA A 81 11.62 25.24 0.20
C ALA A 81 11.85 24.88 1.67
N LEU A 82 12.73 23.92 1.93
CA LEU A 82 13.01 23.44 3.27
C LEU A 82 13.62 24.59 4.07
N THR A 83 12.83 25.22 4.93
CA THR A 83 13.35 26.09 5.98
C THR A 83 14.19 25.25 6.92
N THR A 84 15.41 25.72 7.23
CA THR A 84 16.23 25.10 8.26
C THR A 84 15.43 25.08 9.57
N PRO A 85 15.33 23.93 10.27
CA PRO A 85 14.55 23.84 11.49
C PRO A 85 15.05 24.87 12.51
N ALA A 86 14.12 25.63 13.08
CA ALA A 86 14.42 26.68 14.04
C ALA A 86 15.06 26.15 15.34
N VAL A 87 14.97 24.84 15.59
CA VAL A 87 15.47 24.16 16.78
C VAL A 87 16.29 22.95 16.37
N LYS A 88 17.52 22.85 16.86
CA LYS A 88 18.30 21.62 16.78
C LYS A 88 17.76 20.63 17.81
N ILE A 89 17.38 19.45 17.35
CA ILE A 89 16.90 18.38 18.22
C ILE A 89 18.07 17.92 19.12
N PRO A 90 17.86 17.76 20.45
CA PRO A 90 18.87 17.22 21.36
C PRO A 90 19.39 15.85 20.92
N SER A 91 20.66 15.56 21.23
CA SER A 91 21.33 14.33 20.83
C SER A 91 20.60 13.07 21.30
N GLU A 92 19.98 13.12 22.48
CA GLU A 92 19.23 12.03 23.09
C GLU A 92 18.00 11.63 22.24
N LEU A 93 17.33 12.60 21.63
CA LEU A 93 16.20 12.34 20.72
C LEU A 93 16.66 11.96 19.31
N GLN A 94 17.86 12.39 18.91
CA GLN A 94 18.46 11.98 17.64
C GLN A 94 18.78 10.49 17.60
N GLU A 95 19.05 9.86 18.75
CA GLU A 95 19.29 8.41 18.84
C GLU A 95 18.10 7.57 18.35
N ALA A 96 16.87 8.08 18.45
CA ALA A 96 15.68 7.41 17.94
C ALA A 96 15.67 7.21 16.41
N PHE A 97 16.55 7.91 15.66
CA PHE A 97 16.63 7.86 14.21
C PHE A 97 17.89 7.12 13.69
N ARG A 98 18.64 6.43 14.56
CA ARG A 98 19.92 5.81 14.20
C ARG A 98 19.83 4.80 13.04
N GLU A 99 18.68 4.16 12.87
CA GLU A 99 18.43 3.12 11.84
C GLU A 99 17.51 3.61 10.72
N PHE A 100 17.40 4.93 10.53
CA PHE A 100 16.51 5.52 9.53
C PHE A 100 17.08 5.45 8.11
N ASP A 101 18.40 5.57 7.96
CA ASP A 101 19.04 5.56 6.64
C ASP A 101 18.96 4.17 6.00
N TYR A 102 18.44 4.11 4.77
CA TYR A 102 18.29 2.88 4.00
C TYR A 102 18.65 3.10 2.53
N THR A 103 19.46 2.19 1.99
CA THR A 103 19.70 2.04 0.55
C THR A 103 19.45 0.59 0.16
N PRO A 104 18.56 0.31 -0.80
CA PRO A 104 18.43 -1.04 -1.33
C PRO A 104 19.70 -1.43 -2.10
N ASP A 105 20.16 -2.68 -1.93
CA ASP A 105 21.23 -3.28 -2.75
C ASP A 105 20.79 -3.47 -4.21
#